data_AF-K5VUJ9-F1
#
_entry.id   AF-K5VUJ9-F1
#
_cell.length_a   1.000
_cell.length_b   1.000
_cell.length_c   1.000
_cell.angle_alpha   90.00
_cell.angle_beta   90.00
_cell.angle_gamma   90.00
#
_symmetry.space_group_name_H-M   'P 1'
#
loop_
_entity.id
_entity.type
_entity.pdbx_description
1 polymer ?
#
loop_
_entity_poly.entity_id
_entity_poly.type
_entity_poly.pdbx_seq_one_letter_code
_entity_poly.pdbx_strand_id
1 'polypeptide(L)'
;MFHPLLPLDANRCHVIPSEQLTLFQEDIWEQLGALSAELAASSSVWVVSSSHPPRDRSKRGNVTFWHKRQWLDFFGNNSGDSGSDDAYKERKIVRKFQFLQDENGNLISPERLDEMRRFAREIFAEMASRKTAPLHWESNVLANERSDFCRRMENAFPELRLCENSWKANEVAILIYPGWKSNRLAYFHAVAEAT
;
A
#
# COMPACT_ATOMS: atom_id res chain seq x y z
N MET A 1 51.07 49.01 -2.29
CA MET A 1 50.81 47.64 -1.79
C MET A 1 49.55 47.14 -2.48
N PHE A 2 49.73 46.43 -3.60
CA PHE A 2 48.67 45.73 -4.31
C PHE A 2 48.84 44.25 -3.98
N HIS A 3 47.79 43.58 -3.51
CA HIS A 3 47.71 42.13 -3.54
C HIS A 3 46.43 41.70 -4.27
N PRO A 4 46.50 40.63 -5.09
CA PRO A 4 45.55 40.38 -6.17
C PRO A 4 44.47 39.35 -5.80
N LEU A 5 43.33 39.47 -6.47
CA LEU A 5 42.27 38.47 -6.60
C LEU A 5 42.75 37.28 -7.44
N LEU A 6 42.46 36.04 -7.02
CA LEU A 6 42.15 34.82 -7.82
C LEU A 6 41.78 33.66 -6.85
N PRO A 7 41.16 32.53 -7.28
CA PRO A 7 39.94 32.38 -8.09
C PRO A 7 38.92 31.41 -7.43
N LEU A 8 37.70 31.36 -7.97
CA LEU A 8 36.67 30.35 -7.70
C LEU A 8 37.15 28.95 -8.15
N ASP A 9 37.27 28.01 -7.21
CA ASP A 9 37.51 26.60 -7.50
C ASP A 9 36.17 25.86 -7.60
N ALA A 10 35.80 25.51 -8.82
CA ALA A 10 34.69 24.64 -9.17
C ALA A 10 35.22 23.21 -9.30
N ASN A 11 35.36 22.49 -8.18
CA ASN A 11 35.30 21.03 -8.12
C ASN A 11 35.48 20.55 -6.68
N ARG A 12 34.38 20.25 -5.99
CA ARG A 12 34.43 19.38 -4.82
C ARG A 12 33.19 18.50 -4.77
N CYS A 13 33.18 17.46 -5.60
CA CYS A 13 32.39 16.27 -5.34
C CYS A 13 32.89 15.67 -4.03
N HIS A 14 32.18 15.93 -2.93
CA HIS A 14 32.37 15.19 -1.70
C HIS A 14 31.87 13.76 -1.92
N VAL A 15 32.81 12.87 -2.25
CA VAL A 15 32.65 11.43 -2.11
C VAL A 15 32.45 11.16 -0.62
N ILE A 16 31.25 10.71 -0.24
CA ILE A 16 30.96 10.26 1.11
C ILE A 16 31.67 8.90 1.30
N PRO A 17 32.54 8.74 2.32
CA PRO A 17 33.23 7.48 2.57
C PRO A 17 32.24 6.36 2.95
N SER A 18 32.50 5.16 2.44
CA SER A 18 31.64 3.96 2.57
C SER A 18 31.42 3.46 4.01
N GLU A 19 32.12 4.00 5.00
CA GLU A 19 32.00 3.63 6.42
C GLU A 19 30.87 4.35 7.17
N GLN A 20 30.20 5.35 6.57
CA GLN A 20 29.06 6.04 7.20
C GLN A 20 27.69 5.44 6.81
N LEU A 21 27.66 4.53 5.84
CA LEU A 21 26.42 3.86 5.39
C LEU A 21 26.04 2.65 6.25
N THR A 22 26.97 2.09 7.02
CA THR A 22 26.69 0.96 7.91
C THR A 22 26.13 1.41 9.26
N LEU A 23 26.49 2.60 9.74
CA LEU A 23 25.97 3.14 11.01
C LEU A 23 24.56 3.73 10.86
N PHE A 24 24.17 4.17 9.67
CA PHE A 24 22.79 4.66 9.41
C PHE A 24 21.79 3.53 9.13
N GLN A 25 22.27 2.32 8.87
CA GLN A 25 21.45 1.17 8.48
C GLN A 25 21.08 0.26 9.67
N GLU A 26 21.81 0.33 10.77
CA GLU A 26 21.49 -0.37 12.03
C GLU A 26 20.43 0.38 12.86
N ASP A 27 20.36 1.71 12.75
CA ASP A 27 19.45 2.56 13.55
C ASP A 27 17.97 2.35 13.18
N ILE A 28 17.67 2.06 11.90
CA ILE A 28 16.30 1.80 11.44
C ILE A 28 15.83 0.39 11.88
N TRP A 29 16.73 -0.57 12.06
CA TRP A 29 16.38 -1.92 12.54
C TRP A 29 16.17 -1.96 14.06
N GLU A 30 16.90 -1.16 14.85
CA GLU A 30 16.64 -1.05 16.29
C GLU A 30 15.33 -0.31 16.61
N GLN A 31 14.97 0.72 15.83
CA GLN A 31 13.67 1.41 15.98
C GLN A 31 12.47 0.52 15.59
N LEU A 32 12.63 -0.37 14.60
CA LEU A 32 11.61 -1.36 14.23
C LEU A 32 11.55 -2.54 15.23
N GLY A 33 12.66 -2.86 15.91
CA GLY A 33 12.73 -3.88 16.95
C GLY A 33 12.06 -3.46 18.27
N ALA A 34 12.26 -2.21 18.69
CA ALA A 34 11.69 -1.69 19.94
C ALA A 34 10.15 -1.54 19.89
N LEU A 35 9.58 -1.16 18.75
CA LEU A 35 8.13 -1.09 18.55
C LEU A 35 7.43 -2.46 18.55
N SER A 36 8.18 -3.55 18.28
CA SER A 36 7.66 -4.92 18.33
C SER A 36 7.41 -5.41 19.76
N ALA A 37 8.23 -4.98 20.72
CA ALA A 37 8.09 -5.36 22.13
C ALA A 37 6.94 -4.60 22.83
N GLU A 38 6.68 -3.35 22.42
CA GLU A 38 5.61 -2.53 23.02
C GLU A 38 4.20 -2.89 22.50
N LEU A 39 4.09 -3.42 21.27
CA LEU A 39 2.83 -3.91 20.69
C LEU A 39 2.33 -5.23 21.28
N ALA A 40 3.19 -6.01 21.96
CA ALA A 40 2.76 -7.19 22.71
C ALA A 40 1.96 -6.84 23.97
N ALA A 41 2.13 -5.62 24.51
CA ALA A 41 1.45 -5.16 25.72
C ALA A 41 0.09 -4.49 25.44
N SER A 42 -0.18 -4.07 24.19
CA SER A 42 -1.50 -3.56 23.78
C SER A 42 -2.35 -4.64 23.10
N SER A 43 -2.27 -5.85 23.67
CA SER A 43 -3.26 -6.92 23.48
C SER A 43 -4.54 -6.54 24.22
N SER A 44 -5.22 -5.50 23.75
CA SER A 44 -6.59 -5.19 24.15
C SER A 44 -7.51 -5.57 22.99
N VAL A 45 -7.74 -6.88 22.90
CA VAL A 45 -8.99 -7.51 22.49
C VAL A 45 -9.71 -6.79 21.33
N TRP A 46 -9.33 -7.12 20.09
CA TRP A 46 -10.27 -6.99 18.98
C TRP A 46 -11.39 -8.01 19.22
N VAL A 47 -12.45 -7.58 19.90
CA VAL A 47 -13.70 -8.33 19.95
C VAL A 47 -14.21 -8.42 18.52
N VAL A 48 -13.94 -9.55 17.87
CA VAL A 48 -14.59 -9.94 16.61
C VAL A 48 -16.08 -10.08 16.92
N SER A 49 -16.85 -9.04 16.63
CA SER A 49 -18.30 -9.10 16.65
C SER A 49 -18.74 -9.84 15.38
N SER A 50 -19.13 -11.11 15.55
CA SER A 50 -19.40 -12.09 14.50
C SER A 50 -20.66 -11.84 13.66
N SER A 51 -21.17 -10.61 13.54
CA SER A 51 -22.28 -10.29 12.62
C SER A 51 -21.75 -10.11 11.20
N HIS A 52 -21.29 -11.21 10.59
CA HIS A 52 -20.78 -11.18 9.23
C HIS A 52 -21.94 -11.02 8.24
N PRO A 53 -22.03 -9.92 7.48
CA PRO A 53 -23.05 -9.80 6.44
C PRO A 53 -22.82 -10.88 5.37
N PRO A 54 -23.87 -11.59 4.93
CA PRO A 54 -23.76 -12.53 3.83
C PRO A 54 -23.27 -11.83 2.55
N ARG A 55 -22.55 -12.55 1.67
CA ARG A 55 -22.27 -12.16 0.27
C ARG A 55 -23.56 -12.12 -0.60
N ASP A 56 -24.71 -11.88 0.01
CA ASP A 56 -26.02 -11.91 -0.62
C ASP A 56 -26.39 -10.52 -1.14
N ARG A 57 -26.69 -10.47 -2.43
CA ARG A 57 -27.09 -9.25 -3.12
C ARG A 57 -28.38 -8.64 -2.54
N SER A 58 -29.27 -9.47 -2.01
CA SER A 58 -30.65 -9.13 -1.71
C SER A 58 -30.88 -8.36 -0.40
N LYS A 59 -29.89 -8.28 0.50
CA LYS A 59 -30.00 -7.60 1.81
C LYS A 59 -29.40 -6.18 1.87
N ARG A 60 -29.07 -5.56 0.74
CA ARG A 60 -28.07 -4.51 0.67
C ARG A 60 -28.52 -3.10 1.09
N GLY A 61 -27.66 -2.44 1.87
CA GLY A 61 -27.55 -0.98 1.90
C GLY A 61 -26.89 -0.42 0.62
N ASN A 62 -26.82 0.90 0.51
CA ASN A 62 -26.71 1.67 -0.74
C ASN A 62 -25.34 1.62 -1.46
N VAL A 63 -24.65 0.48 -1.51
CA VAL A 63 -23.33 0.33 -2.16
C VAL A 63 -23.42 0.45 -3.68
N THR A 64 -22.68 1.40 -4.26
CA THR A 64 -22.71 1.78 -5.69
C THR A 64 -21.95 0.79 -6.59
N PHE A 65 -20.77 0.34 -6.15
CA PHE A 65 -19.83 -0.42 -6.98
C PHE A 65 -19.74 -1.88 -6.53
N TRP A 66 -20.61 -2.74 -7.07
CA TRP A 66 -20.59 -4.17 -6.75
C TRP A 66 -19.72 -4.98 -7.71
N HIS A 67 -19.64 -4.59 -8.97
CA HIS A 67 -18.80 -5.21 -10.00
C HIS A 67 -17.69 -4.25 -10.41
N LYS A 68 -16.49 -4.78 -10.72
CA LYS A 68 -15.34 -3.96 -11.16
C LYS A 68 -15.67 -3.09 -12.38
N ARG A 69 -16.51 -3.59 -13.31
CA ARG A 69 -16.94 -2.83 -14.49
C ARG A 69 -17.65 -1.51 -14.13
N GLN A 70 -18.53 -1.53 -13.13
CA GLN A 70 -19.24 -0.32 -12.70
C GLN A 70 -18.27 0.76 -12.20
N TRP A 71 -17.21 0.34 -11.51
CA TRP A 71 -16.14 1.23 -11.08
C TRP A 71 -15.33 1.76 -12.26
N LEU A 72 -14.94 0.91 -13.21
CA LEU A 72 -14.19 1.34 -14.39
C LEU A 72 -14.97 2.34 -15.25
N ASP A 73 -16.27 2.13 -15.43
CA ASP A 73 -17.15 3.04 -16.18
C ASP A 73 -17.23 4.42 -15.49
N PHE A 74 -17.34 4.42 -14.16
CA PHE A 74 -17.36 5.66 -13.37
C PHE A 74 -16.00 6.37 -13.36
N PHE A 75 -14.90 5.62 -13.25
CA PHE A 75 -13.55 6.18 -13.19
C PHE A 75 -13.11 6.74 -14.55
N GLY A 76 -13.36 6.01 -15.64
CA GLY A 76 -12.99 6.42 -17.01
C GLY A 76 -13.63 7.74 -17.44
N ASN A 77 -14.90 7.97 -17.06
CA ASN A 77 -15.63 9.18 -17.41
C ASN A 77 -15.14 10.45 -16.69
N ASN A 78 -14.38 10.33 -15.61
CA ASN A 78 -13.93 11.45 -14.76
C ASN A 78 -12.44 11.83 -14.93
N SER A 79 -11.79 11.34 -15.98
CA SER A 79 -10.34 11.47 -16.21
C SER A 79 -9.86 12.86 -16.67
N GLY A 80 -10.73 13.87 -16.71
CA GLY A 80 -10.53 15.12 -17.43
C GLY A 80 -9.76 16.25 -16.74
N ASP A 81 -9.01 16.01 -15.67
CA ASP A 81 -8.34 17.08 -14.93
C ASP A 81 -6.84 16.82 -14.77
N SER A 82 -6.01 17.71 -15.30
CA SER A 82 -4.54 17.58 -15.44
C SER A 82 -3.79 18.58 -14.55
N GLY A 83 -4.27 18.82 -13.32
CA GLY A 83 -3.50 19.56 -12.32
C GLY A 83 -2.22 18.80 -11.90
N SER A 84 -1.16 19.49 -11.49
CA SER A 84 0.09 18.85 -11.03
C SER A 84 0.40 19.07 -9.55
N ASP A 85 -0.37 19.94 -8.89
CA ASP A 85 -0.18 20.35 -7.51
C ASP A 85 -0.35 19.18 -6.52
N ASP A 86 0.27 19.27 -5.35
CA ASP A 86 0.22 18.19 -4.35
C ASP A 86 -1.20 17.89 -3.86
N ALA A 87 -2.04 18.93 -3.75
CA ALA A 87 -3.46 18.77 -3.48
C ALA A 87 -4.18 17.99 -4.60
N TYR A 88 -3.75 18.10 -5.86
CA TYR A 88 -4.28 17.28 -6.95
C TYR A 88 -3.84 15.82 -6.81
N LYS A 89 -2.58 15.55 -6.47
CA LYS A 89 -2.07 14.18 -6.27
C LYS A 89 -2.83 13.48 -5.15
N GLU A 90 -3.08 14.17 -4.04
CA GLU A 90 -3.85 13.65 -2.91
C GLU A 90 -5.30 13.35 -3.31
N ARG A 91 -5.99 14.31 -3.96
CA ARG A 91 -7.33 14.09 -4.52
C ARG A 91 -7.36 12.92 -5.49
N LYS A 92 -6.33 12.74 -6.31
CA LYS A 92 -6.23 11.63 -7.27
C LYS A 92 -6.06 10.28 -6.56
N ILE A 93 -5.28 10.21 -5.48
CA ILE A 93 -5.14 8.99 -4.67
C ILE A 93 -6.47 8.65 -4.00
N VAL A 94 -7.11 9.62 -3.33
CA VAL A 94 -8.43 9.41 -2.71
C VAL A 94 -9.47 8.99 -3.76
N ARG A 95 -9.43 9.60 -4.95
CA ARG A 95 -10.28 9.20 -6.09
C ARG A 95 -10.10 7.72 -6.45
N LYS A 96 -8.88 7.19 -6.48
CA LYS A 96 -8.63 5.77 -6.83
C LYS A 96 -9.30 4.80 -5.86
N PHE A 97 -9.57 5.20 -4.61
CA PHE A 97 -10.17 4.35 -3.58
C PHE A 97 -11.68 4.57 -3.39
N GLN A 98 -12.34 5.38 -4.23
CA GLN A 98 -13.78 5.70 -4.07
C GLN A 98 -14.72 4.49 -4.19
N PHE A 99 -14.23 3.37 -4.72
CA PHE A 99 -14.98 2.11 -4.71
C PHE A 99 -15.13 1.48 -3.31
N LEU A 100 -14.32 1.94 -2.35
CA LEU A 100 -14.38 1.52 -0.95
C LEU A 100 -15.50 2.30 -0.25
N GLN A 101 -16.61 1.59 -0.04
CA GLN A 101 -17.81 2.12 0.59
C GLN A 101 -18.22 1.21 1.74
N ASP A 102 -18.76 1.80 2.79
CA ASP A 102 -19.42 1.08 3.88
C ASP A 102 -20.75 0.46 3.42
N GLU A 103 -21.43 -0.24 4.32
CA GLU A 103 -22.73 -0.87 4.04
C GLU A 103 -23.81 0.14 3.65
N ASN A 104 -23.68 1.40 4.09
CA ASN A 104 -24.60 2.48 3.80
C ASN A 104 -24.30 3.20 2.47
N GLY A 105 -23.22 2.81 1.78
CA GLY A 105 -22.77 3.46 0.54
C GLY A 105 -21.89 4.69 0.76
N ASN A 106 -21.52 5.02 2.01
CA ASN A 106 -20.62 6.12 2.31
C ASN A 106 -19.19 5.74 2.00
N LEU A 107 -18.36 6.70 1.57
CA LEU A 107 -16.93 6.48 1.41
C LEU A 107 -16.27 6.14 2.75
N ILE A 108 -15.28 5.25 2.72
CA ILE A 108 -14.45 5.00 3.90
C ILE A 108 -13.67 6.25 4.31
N SER A 109 -13.42 6.40 5.61
CA SER A 109 -12.61 7.51 6.11
C SER A 109 -11.13 7.37 5.71
N PRO A 110 -10.37 8.48 5.64
CA PRO A 110 -8.93 8.44 5.37
C PRO A 110 -8.16 7.57 6.37
N GLU A 111 -8.51 7.62 7.65
CA GLU A 111 -7.89 6.83 8.72
C GLU A 111 -8.11 5.34 8.48
N ARG A 112 -9.34 4.97 8.08
CA ARG A 112 -9.67 3.58 7.75
C ARG A 112 -8.91 3.08 6.53
N LEU A 113 -8.73 3.93 5.52
CA LEU A 113 -7.90 3.62 4.35
C LEU A 113 -6.43 3.43 4.73
N ASP A 114 -5.91 4.20 5.70
CA ASP A 114 -4.55 4.04 6.19
C ASP A 114 -4.37 2.75 7.00
N GLU A 115 -5.36 2.31 7.77
CA GLU A 115 -5.38 0.99 8.39
C GLU A 115 -5.30 -0.13 7.34
N MET A 116 -6.09 -0.04 6.27
CA MET A 116 -6.04 -1.00 5.16
C MET A 116 -4.66 -1.02 4.51
N ARG A 117 -4.05 0.15 4.31
CA ARG A 117 -2.70 0.25 3.74
C ARG A 117 -1.66 -0.40 4.62
N ARG A 118 -1.71 -0.14 5.93
CA ARG A 118 -0.78 -0.74 6.89
C ARG A 118 -0.89 -2.26 6.84
N PHE A 119 -2.11 -2.80 6.96
CA PHE A 119 -2.35 -4.24 6.94
C PHE A 119 -1.94 -4.89 5.61
N ALA A 120 -2.24 -4.26 4.47
CA ALA A 120 -1.82 -4.76 3.16
C ALA A 120 -0.29 -4.86 3.06
N ARG A 121 0.44 -3.85 3.56
CA ARG A 121 1.91 -3.83 3.56
C ARG A 121 2.52 -4.90 4.47
N GLU A 122 1.87 -5.24 5.57
CA GLU A 122 2.27 -6.36 6.44
C GLU A 122 2.16 -7.68 5.67
N ILE A 123 1.07 -7.92 4.94
CA ILE A 123 0.92 -9.11 4.10
C ILE A 123 2.01 -9.16 3.02
N PHE A 124 2.31 -8.03 2.36
CA PHE A 124 3.37 -7.98 1.35
C PHE A 124 4.76 -8.25 1.95
N ALA A 125 5.02 -7.76 3.16
CA ALA A 125 6.26 -8.05 3.87
C ALA A 125 6.41 -9.54 4.18
N GLU A 126 5.33 -10.20 4.59
CA GLU A 126 5.29 -11.65 4.80
C GLU A 126 5.51 -12.43 3.50
N MET A 127 4.90 -11.99 2.38
CA MET A 127 5.18 -12.60 1.07
C MET A 127 6.66 -12.45 0.68
N ALA A 128 7.28 -11.31 0.98
CA ALA A 128 8.69 -11.11 0.68
C ALA A 128 9.60 -11.96 1.57
N SER A 129 9.28 -12.13 2.86
CA SER A 129 10.06 -13.01 3.74
C SER A 129 9.99 -14.48 3.28
N ARG A 130 8.87 -14.88 2.67
CA ARG A 130 8.69 -16.21 2.05
C ARG A 130 9.23 -16.31 0.62
N LYS A 131 9.78 -15.23 0.06
CA LYS A 131 10.20 -15.14 -1.35
C LYS A 131 9.07 -15.42 -2.37
N THR A 132 7.82 -15.18 -1.99
CA THR A 132 6.63 -15.33 -2.86
C THR A 132 6.08 -14.00 -3.36
N ALA A 133 6.65 -12.86 -2.93
CA ALA A 133 6.23 -11.54 -3.39
C ALA A 133 6.45 -11.37 -4.92
N PRO A 134 5.40 -11.05 -5.69
CA PRO A 134 5.48 -11.00 -7.15
C PRO A 134 6.20 -9.76 -7.67
N LEU A 135 6.78 -9.82 -8.88
CA LEU A 135 7.33 -8.61 -9.48
C LEU A 135 6.23 -7.58 -9.81
N HIS A 136 5.09 -8.03 -10.34
CA HIS A 136 3.90 -7.21 -10.58
C HIS A 136 2.68 -7.92 -10.00
N TRP A 137 1.87 -7.20 -9.22
CA TRP A 137 0.71 -7.79 -8.57
C TRP A 137 -0.30 -8.35 -9.60
N GLU A 138 -0.57 -7.63 -10.67
CA GLU A 138 -1.63 -8.02 -11.62
C GLU A 138 -1.23 -9.24 -12.47
N SER A 139 0.01 -9.28 -12.95
CA SER A 139 0.47 -10.28 -13.93
C SER A 139 1.34 -11.40 -13.36
N ASN A 140 2.00 -11.22 -12.20
CA ASN A 140 2.97 -12.19 -11.68
C ASN A 140 2.56 -12.84 -10.34
N VAL A 141 1.48 -12.40 -9.70
CA VAL A 141 1.03 -13.01 -8.43
C VAL A 141 0.50 -14.42 -8.67
N LEU A 142 0.92 -15.36 -7.84
CA LEU A 142 0.38 -16.72 -7.84
C LEU A 142 -1.06 -16.73 -7.34
N ALA A 143 -1.87 -17.65 -7.87
CA ALA A 143 -3.30 -17.72 -7.54
C ALA A 143 -3.58 -17.95 -6.04
N ASN A 144 -2.72 -18.74 -5.37
CA ASN A 144 -2.79 -18.98 -3.94
C ASN A 144 -2.47 -17.71 -3.12
N GLU A 145 -1.40 -16.99 -3.45
CA GLU A 145 -1.03 -15.74 -2.76
C GLU A 145 -2.10 -14.65 -2.95
N ARG A 146 -2.67 -14.56 -4.15
CA ARG A 146 -3.79 -13.64 -4.42
C ARG A 146 -5.02 -13.99 -3.58
N SER A 147 -5.38 -15.28 -3.53
CA SER A 147 -6.54 -15.76 -2.76
C SER A 147 -6.33 -15.56 -1.27
N ASP A 148 -5.12 -15.82 -0.76
CA ASP A 148 -4.76 -15.61 0.64
C ASP A 148 -4.84 -14.13 1.02
N PHE A 149 -4.24 -13.25 0.19
CA PHE A 149 -4.33 -11.80 0.38
C PHE A 149 -5.78 -11.33 0.45
N CYS A 150 -6.60 -11.70 -0.54
CA CYS A 150 -8.00 -11.27 -0.60
C CYS A 150 -8.77 -11.75 0.63
N ARG A 151 -8.60 -13.01 1.03
CA ARG A 151 -9.24 -13.59 2.21
C ARG A 151 -8.84 -12.85 3.50
N ARG A 152 -7.55 -12.57 3.68
CA ARG A 152 -7.05 -11.87 4.88
C ARG A 152 -7.56 -10.44 4.94
N MET A 153 -7.50 -9.71 3.84
CA MET A 153 -8.04 -8.36 3.73
C MET A 153 -9.55 -8.33 4.00
N GLU A 154 -10.32 -9.23 3.39
CA GLU A 154 -11.77 -9.33 3.63
C GLU A 154 -12.11 -9.70 5.08
N ASN A 155 -11.26 -10.47 5.77
CA ASN A 155 -11.46 -10.79 7.18
C ASN A 155 -11.21 -9.60 8.10
N ALA A 156 -10.21 -8.77 7.79
CA ALA A 156 -9.91 -7.57 8.56
C ALA A 156 -10.86 -6.40 8.26
N PHE A 157 -11.34 -6.30 7.02
CA PHE A 157 -12.12 -5.17 6.50
C PHE A 157 -13.39 -5.67 5.79
N PRO A 158 -14.52 -5.79 6.52
CA PRO A 158 -15.79 -6.27 5.97
C PRO A 158 -16.28 -5.49 4.74
N GLU A 159 -15.97 -4.20 4.64
CA GLU A 159 -16.29 -3.33 3.50
C GLU A 159 -15.74 -3.85 2.16
N LEU A 160 -14.65 -4.63 2.19
CA LEU A 160 -14.09 -5.26 0.98
C LEU A 160 -14.91 -6.43 0.48
N ARG A 161 -15.76 -7.03 1.32
CA ARG A 161 -16.68 -8.12 0.95
C ARG A 161 -17.92 -7.63 0.24
N LEU A 162 -18.16 -6.32 0.21
CA LEU A 162 -19.29 -5.68 -0.46
C LEU A 162 -19.06 -5.61 -1.98
N CYS A 163 -18.71 -6.75 -2.57
CA CYS A 163 -18.40 -6.89 -3.97
C CYS A 163 -18.47 -8.35 -4.46
N GLU A 164 -18.49 -8.53 -5.78
CA GLU A 164 -18.39 -9.86 -6.39
C GLU A 164 -16.92 -10.31 -6.53
N ASN A 165 -16.65 -11.60 -6.35
CA ASN A 165 -15.35 -12.21 -6.64
C ASN A 165 -14.13 -11.50 -6.00
N SER A 166 -14.30 -10.91 -4.82
CA SER A 166 -13.22 -10.24 -4.08
C SER A 166 -12.52 -9.13 -4.86
N TRP A 167 -13.18 -8.53 -5.87
CA TRP A 167 -12.49 -7.61 -6.78
C TRP A 167 -12.00 -6.35 -6.06
N LYS A 168 -12.71 -5.87 -5.02
CA LYS A 168 -12.28 -4.71 -4.22
C LYS A 168 -10.98 -5.01 -3.47
N ALA A 169 -10.89 -6.17 -2.84
CA ALA A 169 -9.66 -6.58 -2.15
C ALA A 169 -8.49 -6.71 -3.12
N ASN A 170 -8.70 -7.32 -4.29
CA ASN A 170 -7.65 -7.40 -5.30
C ASN A 170 -7.25 -6.01 -5.85
N GLU A 171 -8.21 -5.11 -6.06
CA GLU A 171 -7.94 -3.74 -6.52
C GLU A 171 -7.12 -2.94 -5.50
N VAL A 172 -7.42 -3.12 -4.20
CA VAL A 172 -6.62 -2.53 -3.12
C VAL A 172 -5.14 -2.94 -3.23
N ALA A 173 -4.86 -4.21 -3.51
CA ALA A 173 -3.49 -4.64 -3.72
C ALA A 173 -2.85 -4.00 -4.95
N ILE A 174 -3.55 -3.94 -6.09
CA ILE A 174 -3.06 -3.29 -7.32
C ILE A 174 -2.65 -1.84 -7.05
N LEU A 175 -3.43 -1.12 -6.23
CA LEU A 175 -3.18 0.28 -5.92
C LEU A 175 -2.02 0.51 -4.93
N ILE A 176 -1.85 -0.38 -3.95
CA ILE A 176 -0.88 -0.19 -2.86
C ILE A 176 0.46 -0.82 -3.17
N TYR A 177 0.46 -1.97 -3.84
CA TYR A 177 1.66 -2.78 -4.06
C TYR A 177 2.80 -2.02 -4.76
N PRO A 178 2.57 -1.23 -5.82
CA PRO A 178 3.66 -0.53 -6.52
C PRO A 178 4.44 0.43 -5.62
N GLY A 179 3.74 1.17 -4.75
CA GLY A 179 4.37 2.11 -3.81
C GLY A 179 5.11 1.42 -2.67
N TRP A 180 4.68 0.22 -2.27
CA TRP A 180 5.43 -0.60 -1.32
C TRP A 180 6.67 -1.23 -1.97
N LYS A 181 6.53 -1.71 -3.22
CA LYS A 181 7.61 -2.33 -4.01
C LYS A 181 8.73 -1.35 -4.33
N SER A 182 8.41 -0.11 -4.70
CA SER A 182 9.40 0.91 -5.09
C SER A 182 10.44 1.17 -4.00
N ASN A 183 10.05 1.03 -2.73
CA ASN A 183 10.95 1.22 -1.59
C ASN A 183 11.82 -0.03 -1.31
N ARG A 184 11.65 -1.10 -2.08
CA ARG A 184 12.29 -2.42 -1.87
C ARG A 184 12.90 -2.96 -3.16
N LEU A 185 13.26 -2.10 -4.11
CA LEU A 185 13.82 -2.51 -5.41
C LEU A 185 15.05 -3.39 -5.26
N ALA A 186 15.92 -3.14 -4.27
CA ALA A 186 17.09 -3.97 -3.99
C ALA A 186 16.73 -5.45 -3.71
N TYR A 187 15.63 -5.71 -2.97
CA TYR A 187 15.13 -7.07 -2.76
C TYR A 187 14.71 -7.73 -4.08
N PHE A 188 13.97 -7.00 -4.92
CA PHE A 188 13.49 -7.55 -6.19
C PHE A 188 14.60 -7.76 -7.21
N HIS A 189 15.66 -6.95 -7.18
CA HIS A 189 16.88 -7.19 -7.97
C HIS A 189 17.58 -8.49 -7.53
N ALA A 190 17.78 -8.69 -6.22
CA ALA A 190 18.41 -9.90 -5.71
C ALA A 190 17.62 -11.18 -6.00
N VAL A 191 16.29 -11.11 -6.00
CA VAL A 191 15.43 -12.24 -6.38
C VAL A 191 15.53 -12.55 -7.87
N ALA A 192 15.59 -11.53 -8.73
CA ALA A 192 15.67 -11.70 -10.18
C ALA A 192 17.01 -12.29 -10.66
N GLU A 193 18.11 -12.04 -9.93
CA GLU A 193 19.42 -12.65 -10.23
C GLU A 193 19.50 -14.13 -9.82
N ALA A 194 18.61 -14.59 -8.95
CA ALA A 194 18.58 -15.96 -8.44
C ALA A 194 17.67 -16.92 -9.25
N THR A 195 16.99 -16.42 -10.28
CA THR A 195 16.06 -17.16 -11.16
C THR A 195 16.56 -17.22 -12.59
#